data_AF-A0A9P6D0P4-F1
#
_entry.id   AF-A0A9P6D0P4-F1
#
_cell.length_a   1.000
_cell.length_b   1.000
_cell.length_c   1.000
_cell.angle_alpha   90.00
_cell.angle_beta   90.00
_cell.angle_gamma   90.00
#
_symmetry.space_group_name_H-M   'P 1'
#
loop_
_entity.id
_entity.type
_entity.pdbx_description
1 polymer ?
#
loop_
_entity_poly.entity_id
_entity_poly.type
_entity_poly.pdbx_seq_one_letter_code
_entity_poly.pdbx_strand_id
1 'polypeptide(L)'
;MGRDLLEVLTLRGRGSRVSVAALLQTLRDLGMKSLMVEGGAGIIGSLLAKRDVVDALIITIAPVLVGGAGVGYDYPTTAAGDGALRVVQRFGALHTEIVVLSDTVVVLPPAAT
;
A
#
# COMPACT_ATOMS: atom_id res chain seq x y z
N MET A 1 26.75 -9.76 -16.99
CA MET A 1 25.76 -8.83 -17.57
C MET A 1 25.23 -7.97 -16.44
N GLY A 2 25.68 -6.72 -16.34
CA GLY A 2 25.16 -5.79 -15.34
C GLY A 2 23.71 -5.47 -15.67
N ARG A 3 22.80 -5.71 -14.74
CA ARG A 3 21.43 -5.21 -14.85
C ARG A 3 21.50 -3.73 -14.48
N ASP A 4 20.93 -2.87 -15.32
CA ASP A 4 20.69 -1.49 -14.92
C ASP A 4 19.82 -1.51 -13.65
N LEU A 5 20.32 -0.91 -12.56
CA LEU A 5 19.61 -0.85 -11.28
C LEU A 5 18.39 0.08 -11.33
N LEU A 6 18.26 0.84 -12.42
CA LEU A 6 17.21 1.82 -12.64
C LEU A 6 16.70 1.69 -14.07
N GLU A 7 15.41 1.40 -14.19
CA GLU A 7 14.70 1.45 -15.46
C GLU A 7 13.62 2.54 -15.37
N VAL A 8 13.55 3.41 -16.37
CA VAL A 8 12.56 4.50 -16.43
C VAL A 8 11.47 4.12 -17.40
N LEU A 9 10.26 3.94 -16.88
CA LEU A 9 9.07 3.61 -17.67
C LEU A 9 8.29 4.88 -17.99
N THR A 10 8.00 5.10 -19.28
CA THR A 10 7.11 6.18 -19.72
C THR A 10 5.70 5.64 -19.85
N LEU A 11 4.79 6.16 -19.02
CA LEU A 11 3.38 5.78 -19.01
C LEU A 11 2.51 6.97 -19.39
N ARG A 12 1.42 6.70 -20.13
CA ARG A 12 0.40 7.72 -20.36
C ARG A 12 -0.32 8.03 -19.04
N GLY A 13 -0.34 9.31 -18.68
CA GLY A 13 -1.00 9.83 -17.48
C GLY A 13 -2.13 10.81 -17.80
N ARG A 14 -2.80 11.28 -16.74
CA ARG A 14 -3.75 12.40 -16.80
C ARG A 14 -3.24 13.51 -15.91
N GLY A 15 -2.74 14.59 -16.51
CA GLY A 15 -2.03 15.65 -15.77
C GLY A 15 -0.76 15.09 -15.11
N SER A 16 -0.54 15.40 -13.83
CA SER A 16 0.59 14.91 -13.04
C SER A 16 0.39 13.52 -12.42
N ARG A 17 -0.62 12.76 -12.87
CA ARG A 17 -0.99 11.45 -12.30
C ARG A 17 -0.84 10.32 -13.30
N VAL A 18 -0.35 9.19 -12.80
CA VAL A 18 -0.30 7.92 -13.53
C VAL A 18 -1.50 7.05 -13.14
N SER A 19 -2.05 6.30 -14.09
CA SER A 19 -3.06 5.29 -13.79
C SER A 19 -2.41 4.07 -13.13
N VAL A 20 -2.81 3.76 -11.90
CA VAL A 20 -2.35 2.56 -11.17
C VAL A 20 -2.58 1.29 -12.00
N ALA A 21 -3.75 1.15 -12.63
CA ALA A 21 -4.06 -0.01 -13.44
C ALA A 21 -3.12 -0.15 -14.66
N ALA A 22 -2.83 0.96 -15.35
CA ALA A 22 -1.91 0.95 -16.49
C ALA A 22 -0.48 0.63 -16.05
N LEU A 23 -0.02 1.21 -14.93
CA LEU A 23 1.28 0.92 -14.34
C LEU A 23 1.42 -0.58 -14.02
N LEU A 24 0.47 -1.15 -13.29
CA LEU A 24 0.51 -2.56 -12.90
C LEU A 24 0.48 -3.49 -14.12
N GLN A 25 -0.29 -3.15 -15.15
CA GLN A 25 -0.31 -3.90 -16.40
C GLN A 25 1.04 -3.84 -17.12
N THR A 26 1.64 -2.66 -17.25
CA THR A 26 2.97 -2.52 -17.88
C THR A 26 4.04 -3.31 -17.14
N LEU A 27 4.06 -3.27 -15.80
CA LEU A 27 5.00 -4.06 -15.01
C LEU A 27 4.80 -5.58 -15.21
N ARG A 28 3.54 -6.03 -15.29
CA ARG A 28 3.21 -7.42 -15.60
C ARG A 28 3.70 -7.82 -17.00
N ASP A 29 3.51 -6.98 -18.01
CA ASP A 29 3.93 -7.23 -19.39
C ASP A 29 5.47 -7.33 -19.50
N LEU A 30 6.20 -6.63 -18.62
CA LEU A 30 7.66 -6.76 -18.46
C LEU A 30 8.09 -8.02 -17.69
N GLY A 31 7.14 -8.87 -17.29
CA GLY A 31 7.40 -10.12 -16.60
C GLY A 31 7.55 -10.01 -15.08
N MET A 32 7.25 -8.85 -14.47
CA MET A 32 7.24 -8.71 -13.01
C MET A 32 6.05 -9.45 -12.40
N LYS A 33 6.33 -10.27 -11.38
CA LYS A 33 5.34 -11.14 -10.73
C LYS A 33 4.88 -10.61 -9.36
N SER A 34 5.70 -9.77 -8.73
CA SER A 34 5.44 -9.18 -7.42
C SER A 34 6.01 -7.77 -7.38
N LEU A 35 5.30 -6.86 -6.73
CA LEU A 35 5.71 -5.47 -6.56
C LEU A 35 5.65 -5.10 -5.07
N MET A 36 6.78 -4.66 -4.52
CA MET A 36 6.81 -3.96 -3.24
C MET A 36 6.65 -2.47 -3.52
N VAL A 37 5.71 -1.83 -2.83
CA VAL A 37 5.47 -0.39 -2.98
C VAL A 37 5.88 0.33 -1.72
N GLU A 38 6.91 1.16 -1.86
CA GLU A 38 7.36 2.11 -0.85
C GLU A 38 7.06 3.53 -1.32
N GLY A 39 6.67 4.42 -0.40
CA GLY A 39 6.43 5.81 -0.73
C GLY A 39 5.66 6.56 0.35
N GLY A 40 5.38 7.83 0.09
CA GLY A 40 4.59 8.67 0.99
C GLY A 40 3.08 8.37 0.94
N ALA A 41 2.33 9.04 1.82
CA ALA A 41 0.88 8.89 1.98
C ALA A 41 0.08 8.99 0.66
N GLY A 42 0.49 9.86 -0.26
CA GLY A 42 -0.17 9.98 -1.57
C GLY A 42 -0.07 8.73 -2.44
N ILE A 43 1.09 8.07 -2.48
CA ILE A 43 1.30 6.86 -3.28
C ILE A 43 0.56 5.69 -2.62
N ILE A 44 0.85 5.41 -1.35
CA ILE A 44 0.24 4.30 -0.60
C ILE A 44 -1.28 4.44 -0.58
N GLY A 45 -1.81 5.63 -0.28
CA GLY A 45 -3.26 5.89 -0.26
C GLY A 45 -3.92 5.68 -1.62
N SER A 46 -3.23 6.03 -2.73
CA SER A 46 -3.78 5.83 -4.07
C SER A 46 -3.97 4.35 -4.44
N LEU A 47 -3.14 3.46 -3.89
CA LEU A 47 -3.25 2.01 -4.08
C LEU A 47 -4.30 1.42 -3.14
N LEU A 48 -4.29 1.79 -1.86
CA LEU A 48 -5.30 1.33 -0.89
C LEU A 48 -6.73 1.73 -1.29
N ALA A 49 -6.90 2.86 -1.96
CA ALA A 49 -8.19 3.31 -2.49
C ALA A 49 -8.75 2.40 -3.60
N LYS A 50 -7.91 1.64 -4.31
CA LYS A 50 -8.34 0.69 -5.34
C LYS A 50 -8.73 -0.64 -4.68
N ARG A 51 -9.78 -1.26 -5.20
CA ARG A 51 -10.16 -2.63 -4.80
C ARG A 51 -9.21 -3.62 -5.48
N ASP A 52 -8.86 -4.68 -4.77
CA ASP A 52 -8.23 -5.89 -5.31
C ASP A 52 -6.89 -5.69 -6.04
N VAL A 53 -6.11 -4.68 -5.64
CA VAL A 53 -4.74 -4.45 -6.15
C VAL A 53 -3.63 -4.61 -5.11
N VAL A 54 -3.99 -4.67 -3.82
CA VAL A 54 -3.03 -4.86 -2.72
C VAL A 54 -3.26 -6.24 -2.14
N ASP A 55 -2.31 -7.14 -2.39
CA ASP A 55 -2.37 -8.52 -1.89
C ASP A 55 -1.79 -8.65 -0.47
N ALA A 56 -0.89 -7.76 -0.07
CA ALA A 56 -0.31 -7.78 1.28
C ALA A 56 -0.04 -6.35 1.75
N LEU A 57 -0.38 -6.07 3.00
CA LEU A 57 -0.01 -4.83 3.69
C LEU A 57 0.95 -5.17 4.84
N ILE A 58 2.17 -4.64 4.76
CA ILE A 58 3.22 -4.80 5.77
C ILE A 58 3.42 -3.45 6.44
N ILE A 59 3.22 -3.37 7.74
CA ILE A 59 3.28 -2.14 8.53
C ILE A 59 4.37 -2.31 9.59
N THR A 60 5.35 -1.41 9.60
CA THR A 60 6.33 -1.33 10.69
C THR A 60 5.98 -0.15 11.59
N ILE A 61 5.77 -0.42 12.87
CA ILE A 61 5.41 0.56 13.89
C ILE A 61 6.59 0.74 14.83
N ALA A 62 7.22 1.91 14.79
CA ALA A 62 8.21 2.30 15.78
C ALA A 62 7.53 2.90 17.03
N PRO A 63 8.04 2.67 18.25
CA PRO A 63 7.47 3.21 19.49
C PRO A 63 7.83 4.69 19.70
N VAL A 64 7.68 5.52 18.67
CA VAL A 64 8.10 6.93 18.67
C VAL A 64 6.91 7.84 18.39
N LEU A 65 6.78 8.91 19.17
CA LEU A 65 5.80 9.97 18.91
C LEU A 65 6.38 10.95 17.89
N VAL A 66 5.83 10.97 16.69
CA VAL A 66 6.25 11.88 15.60
C VAL A 66 5.74 13.32 15.76
N GLY A 67 4.78 13.56 16.66
CA GLY A 67 4.18 14.88 16.88
C GLY A 67 3.30 15.36 15.72
N GLY A 68 2.82 16.60 15.78
CA GLY A 68 1.83 17.15 14.84
C GLY A 68 2.32 17.39 13.41
N ALA A 69 3.61 17.27 13.15
CA ALA A 69 4.18 17.32 11.79
C ALA A 69 4.12 15.96 11.07
N GLY A 70 3.74 14.89 11.77
CA GLY A 70 3.55 13.57 11.19
C GLY A 70 2.44 13.56 10.14
N VAL A 71 2.69 12.86 9.02
CA VAL A 71 1.69 12.66 7.97
C VAL A 71 0.95 11.35 8.25
N GLY A 72 -0.38 11.44 8.37
CA GLY A 72 -1.26 10.27 8.55
C GLY A 72 -1.59 9.55 7.24
N TYR A 73 -2.17 8.36 7.38
CA TYR A 73 -2.69 7.56 6.27
C TYR A 73 -4.18 7.30 6.49
N ASP A 74 -4.98 7.57 5.46
CA ASP A 74 -6.40 7.21 5.46
C ASP A 74 -6.59 5.81 4.85
N TYR A 75 -7.36 4.98 5.53
CA TYR A 75 -7.80 3.70 5.01
C TYR A 75 -9.26 3.79 4.54
N PRO A 76 -9.66 3.16 3.42
CA PRO A 76 -11.04 3.21 2.95
C PRO A 76 -12.04 2.79 4.02
N THR A 77 -12.88 3.74 4.42
CA THR A 77 -14.02 3.52 5.30
C THR A 77 -15.31 3.57 4.48
N THR A 78 -16.29 2.79 4.91
CA THR A 78 -17.67 2.90 4.43
C THR A 78 -18.51 3.54 5.52
N ALA A 79 -19.25 4.58 5.17
CA ALA A 79 -20.29 5.10 6.06
C ALA A 79 -21.40 4.04 6.17
N ALA A 80 -21.66 3.60 7.38
CA ALA A 80 -22.88 2.88 7.69
C ALA A 80 -24.06 3.88 7.66
N GLY A 81 -25.26 3.39 7.36
CA GLY A 81 -26.48 4.22 7.28
C GLY A 81 -26.85 4.94 8.59
N ASP A 82 -26.15 4.64 9.68
CA ASP A 82 -26.22 5.26 11.01
C ASP A 82 -25.17 6.37 11.23
N GLY A 83 -24.38 6.72 10.21
CA GLY A 83 -23.30 7.71 10.29
C GLY A 83 -22.00 7.19 10.89
N ALA A 84 -21.94 5.92 11.32
CA ALA A 84 -20.71 5.33 11.81
C ALA A 84 -19.77 4.98 10.65
N LEU A 85 -18.50 5.40 10.73
CA LEU A 85 -17.47 4.94 9.80
C LEU A 85 -17.09 3.50 10.16
N ARG A 86 -17.29 2.58 9.22
CA ARG A 86 -16.80 1.20 9.34
C ARG A 86 -15.60 1.03 8.43
N VAL A 87 -14.52 0.47 8.97
CA VAL A 87 -13.35 0.06 8.17
C VAL A 87 -13.81 -1.04 7.20
N VAL A 88 -13.54 -0.87 5.91
CA VAL A 88 -13.77 -1.97 4.95
C VAL A 88 -12.68 -3.00 5.20
N GLN A 89 -12.94 -4.02 6.00
CA GLN A 89 -11.93 -5.05 6.28
C GLN A 89 -11.65 -5.86 5.02
N ARG A 90 -10.56 -5.51 4.31
CA ARG A 90 -10.11 -6.21 3.08
C ARG A 90 -8.99 -7.21 3.34
N PHE A 91 -8.39 -7.14 4.52
CA PHE A 91 -7.26 -7.98 4.90
C PHE A 91 -7.66 -8.94 6.02
N GLY A 92 -7.28 -10.20 5.85
CA GLY A 92 -7.49 -11.31 6.76
C GLY A 92 -6.37 -11.42 7.80
N ALA A 93 -6.29 -12.60 8.43
CA ALA A 93 -5.49 -12.94 9.61
C ALA A 93 -4.22 -12.09 9.83
N LEU A 94 -4.22 -11.36 10.94
CA LEU A 94 -3.12 -10.54 11.43
C LEU A 94 -1.94 -11.42 11.85
N HIS A 95 -0.78 -11.27 11.21
CA HIS A 95 0.48 -11.78 11.74
C HIS A 95 1.28 -10.61 12.31
N THR A 96 1.73 -10.71 13.55
CA THR A 96 2.53 -9.68 14.21
C THR A 96 3.84 -10.28 14.71
N GLU A 97 4.95 -9.64 14.37
CA GLU A 97 6.27 -10.00 14.87
C GLU A 97 6.95 -8.74 15.42
N ILE A 98 7.64 -8.85 16.55
CA ILE A 98 8.49 -7.79 17.07
C ILE A 98 9.87 -8.00 16.48
N VAL A 99 10.32 -7.10 15.61
CA VAL A 99 11.58 -7.26 14.87
C VAL A 99 12.54 -6.16 15.30
N VAL A 100 13.52 -6.54 16.15
CA VAL A 100 14.72 -5.79 16.56
C VAL A 100 14.46 -4.42 17.22
N LEU A 101 15.04 -4.23 18.42
CA LEU A 101 15.19 -2.97 19.16
C LEU A 101 13.93 -2.20 19.62
N SER A 102 12.72 -2.42 19.08
CA SER A 102 11.37 -2.13 19.66
C SER A 102 10.23 -2.15 18.63
N ASP A 103 10.54 -2.23 17.34
CA ASP A 103 9.54 -2.02 16.29
C ASP A 103 8.61 -3.24 16.15
N THR A 104 7.33 -2.98 15.95
CA THR A 104 6.32 -4.02 15.68
C THR A 104 6.04 -4.08 14.19
N VAL A 105 6.26 -5.24 13.58
CA VAL A 105 5.88 -5.53 12.20
C VAL A 105 4.54 -6.24 12.19
N VAL A 106 3.58 -5.69 11.46
CA VAL A 106 2.25 -6.25 11.24
C VAL A 106 2.11 -6.60 9.77
N VAL A 107 1.81 -7.86 9.48
CA VAL A 107 1.52 -8.37 8.14
C VAL A 107 0.05 -8.73 8.04
N LEU A 108 -0.59 -8.18 7.02
CA LEU A 108 -2.01 -8.31 6.74
C LEU A 108 -2.20 -8.91 5.33
N PRO A 109 -2.46 -10.23 5.20
CA PRO A 109 -2.81 -10.88 3.94
C PRO A 109 -4.26 -10.52 3.53
N PRO A 110 -4.73 -10.81 2.30
CA PRO A 110 -6.11 -10.52 1.91
C PRO A 110 -7.11 -11.31 2.76
N ALA A 111 -8.33 -10.82 2.90
CA ALA A 111 -9.40 -11.60 3.51
C ALA A 111 -9.68 -12.84 2.64
N ALA A 112 -9.84 -14.01 3.26
CA ALA A 112 -10.24 -15.22 2.55
C ALA A 112 -11.64 -15.01 1.94
N THR A 113 -11.76 -15.28 0.65
CA THR A 113 -13.00 -15.17 -0.13
C THR A 113 -14.02 -16.24 0.24
#